data_AF-A0A3B9II28-F1
#
_entry.id   AF-A0A3B9II28-F1
#
_cell.length_a   1.000
_cell.length_b   1.000
_cell.length_c   1.000
_cell.angle_alpha   90.00
_cell.angle_beta   90.00
_cell.angle_gamma   90.00
#
_symmetry.space_group_name_H-M   'P 1'
#
loop_
_entity.id
_entity.type
_entity.pdbx_description
1 polymer ?
#
loop_
_entity_poly.entity_id
_entity_poly.type
_entity_poly.pdbx_seq_one_letter_code
_entity_poly.pdbx_strand_id
1 'polypeptide(L)'
;LGILIPPSVVTIVYAVTAQVSIGQMFIGGIIPGLLLAGLYVAYIVIRSLIDPSIAPRDPSPVAWGARIRSLRALILPFLIIIGVLGSIYAGIATPTEAAAVGVAGAIVSAAVERRLSLSMLSGAGIDTIKVTAMILWITMGAKAFVAIFTGTGGADFLLEFIRDLDANRWLVLAAMMGVLVFLGLFLDEIGI
;
A
#
# COMPACT_ATOMS: atom_id res chain seq x y z
N LEU A 1 4.15 -1.83 -6.91
CA LEU A 1 4.66 -2.65 -5.78
C LEU A 1 4.40 -2.00 -4.42
N GLY A 2 4.70 -0.71 -4.25
CA GLY A 2 4.58 -0.01 -2.96
C GLY A 2 3.15 0.15 -2.39
N ILE A 3 2.12 -0.10 -3.20
CA ILE A 3 0.72 0.02 -2.78
C ILE A 3 0.25 -1.23 -2.02
N LEU A 4 0.78 -2.40 -2.39
CA LEU A 4 0.28 -3.68 -1.90
C LEU A 4 1.18 -4.32 -0.84
N ILE A 5 2.50 -4.10 -0.93
CA ILE A 5 3.45 -4.64 0.04
C ILE A 5 3.50 -3.68 1.24
N PRO A 6 3.17 -4.16 2.46
CA PRO A 6 3.22 -3.33 3.66
C PRO A 6 4.63 -2.75 3.92
N PRO A 7 4.75 -1.53 4.50
CA PRO A 7 3.69 -0.59 4.89
C PRO A 7 3.21 0.29 3.72
N SER A 8 1.90 0.29 3.44
CA SER A 8 1.27 1.09 2.36
C SER A 8 0.26 2.08 2.93
N VAL A 9 0.39 3.35 2.57
CA VAL A 9 -0.54 4.42 3.00
C VAL A 9 -1.95 4.18 2.46
N VAL A 10 -2.07 3.81 1.18
CA VAL A 10 -3.38 3.55 0.53
C VAL A 10 -4.14 2.45 1.26
N THR A 11 -3.46 1.36 1.61
CA THR A 11 -4.06 0.27 2.39
C THR A 11 -4.57 0.73 3.75
N ILE A 12 -3.82 1.59 4.45
CA ILE A 12 -4.26 2.15 5.74
C ILE A 12 -5.51 3.01 5.54
N VAL A 13 -5.53 3.88 4.53
CA VAL A 13 -6.67 4.74 4.22
C VAL A 13 -7.91 3.91 3.91
N TYR A 14 -7.79 2.91 3.04
CA TYR A 14 -8.87 1.98 2.73
C TYR A 14 -9.38 1.28 3.99
N ALA A 15 -8.47 0.73 4.82
CA ALA A 15 -8.84 0.02 6.03
C ALA A 15 -9.58 0.92 7.04
N VAL A 16 -9.15 2.18 7.18
CA VAL A 16 -9.84 3.18 8.01
C VAL A 16 -11.21 3.52 7.42
N THR A 17 -11.31 3.77 6.12
CA THR A 17 -12.59 4.14 5.48
C THR A 17 -13.61 3.01 5.56
N ALA A 18 -13.17 1.78 5.28
CA ALA A 18 -13.96 0.55 5.34
C ALA A 18 -14.15 0.01 6.77
N GLN A 19 -13.55 0.65 7.79
CA GLN A 19 -13.65 0.27 9.20
C GLN A 19 -13.21 -1.19 9.46
N VAL A 20 -12.17 -1.64 8.76
CA VAL A 20 -11.56 -2.98 8.92
C VAL A 20 -10.18 -2.87 9.57
N SER A 21 -9.71 -3.99 10.14
CA SER A 21 -8.40 -4.03 10.80
C SER A 21 -7.27 -3.83 9.79
N ILE A 22 -6.44 -2.80 10.03
CA ILE A 22 -5.25 -2.49 9.24
C ILE A 22 -4.27 -3.67 9.22
N GLY A 23 -4.06 -4.31 10.38
CA GLY A 23 -3.16 -5.46 10.50
C GLY A 23 -3.62 -6.65 9.65
N GLN A 24 -4.93 -6.93 9.64
CA GLN A 24 -5.48 -7.99 8.78
C GLN A 24 -5.38 -7.65 7.29
N MET A 25 -5.60 -6.38 6.92
CA MET A 25 -5.42 -5.91 5.54
C MET A 25 -3.97 -6.09 5.08
N PHE A 26 -2.99 -5.74 5.92
CA PHE A 26 -1.58 -5.97 5.63
C PHE A 26 -1.23 -7.44 5.42
N ILE A 27 -1.74 -8.34 6.26
CA ILE A 27 -1.54 -9.79 6.07
C ILE A 27 -2.20 -10.26 4.77
N GLY A 28 -3.43 -9.79 4.49
CA GLY A 28 -4.15 -10.07 3.26
C GLY A 28 -3.42 -9.59 1.99
N GLY A 29 -2.61 -8.52 2.10
CA GLY A 29 -1.78 -7.99 1.03
C GLY A 29 -0.50 -8.79 0.74
N ILE A 30 -0.02 -9.63 1.66
CA ILE A 30 1.26 -10.35 1.50
C ILE A 30 1.20 -11.32 0.32
N ILE A 31 0.17 -12.18 0.27
CA ILE A 31 0.01 -13.18 -0.79
C ILE A 31 -0.07 -12.53 -2.18
N PRO A 32 -1.00 -11.57 -2.43
CA PRO A 32 -1.07 -10.91 -3.73
C PRO A 32 0.17 -10.06 -4.02
N GLY A 33 0.82 -9.47 -3.01
CA GLY A 33 2.08 -8.74 -3.16
C GLY A 33 3.23 -9.63 -3.65
N LEU A 34 3.37 -10.82 -3.05
CA LEU A 34 4.36 -11.82 -3.47
C LEU A 34 4.05 -12.41 -4.84
N LEU A 35 2.78 -12.67 -5.13
CA LEU A 35 2.34 -13.11 -6.46
C LEU A 35 2.74 -12.08 -7.53
N LEU A 36 2.43 -10.80 -7.29
CA LEU A 36 2.74 -9.72 -8.23
C LEU A 36 4.26 -9.52 -8.38
N ALA A 37 5.02 -9.60 -7.28
CA ALA A 37 6.48 -9.55 -7.32
C ALA A 37 7.04 -10.71 -8.15
N GLY A 38 6.54 -11.93 -7.97
CA GLY A 38 6.91 -13.10 -8.75
C GLY A 38 6.58 -12.93 -10.24
N LEU A 39 5.39 -12.43 -10.55
CA LEU A 39 4.98 -12.15 -11.93
C LEU A 39 5.86 -11.09 -12.59
N TYR A 40 6.25 -10.03 -11.87
CA TYR A 40 7.18 -9.03 -12.40
C TYR A 40 8.57 -9.59 -12.63
N VAL A 41 9.11 -10.37 -11.69
CA VAL A 41 10.41 -11.03 -11.87
C VAL A 41 10.36 -11.96 -13.09
N ALA A 42 9.32 -12.79 -13.20
CA ALA A 42 9.12 -13.67 -14.34
C ALA A 42 9.03 -12.87 -15.65
N TYR A 43 8.23 -11.81 -15.68
CA TYR A 43 8.09 -10.94 -16.85
C TYR A 43 9.43 -10.30 -17.26
N ILE A 44 10.19 -9.75 -16.31
CA ILE A 44 11.49 -9.12 -16.56
C ILE A 44 12.49 -10.16 -17.08
N VAL A 45 12.54 -11.34 -16.47
CA VAL A 45 13.43 -12.43 -16.92
C VAL A 45 13.04 -12.91 -18.31
N ILE A 46 11.76 -13.18 -18.56
CA ILE A 46 11.28 -13.60 -19.88
C ILE A 46 11.58 -12.53 -20.94
N ARG A 47 11.32 -11.26 -20.63
CA ARG A 47 11.54 -10.15 -21.56
C ARG A 47 13.02 -9.92 -21.86
N SER A 48 13.89 -10.01 -20.84
CA SER A 48 15.35 -9.91 -21.02
C SER A 48 15.97 -11.10 -21.76
N LEU A 49 15.35 -12.28 -21.69
CA LEU A 49 15.76 -13.45 -22.48
C LEU A 49 15.32 -13.35 -23.95
N ILE A 50 14.12 -12.85 -24.21
CA ILE A 50 13.60 -12.63 -25.58
C ILE A 50 14.36 -11.52 -26.28
N ASP A 51 14.64 -10.43 -25.56
CA ASP A 51 15.37 -9.28 -26.10
C ASP A 51 16.48 -8.84 -25.13
N PRO A 52 17.70 -9.40 -25.31
CA PRO A 52 18.86 -9.08 -24.49
C PRO A 52 19.31 -7.62 -24.59
N SER A 53 18.84 -6.86 -25.58
CA SER A 53 19.17 -5.43 -25.74
C SER A 53 18.55 -4.54 -24.66
N ILE A 54 17.50 -5.03 -23.99
CA ILE A 54 16.78 -4.31 -22.92
C ILE A 54 17.53 -4.40 -21.58
N ALA A 55 18.35 -5.43 -21.39
CA ALA A 55 19.19 -5.62 -20.21
C ALA A 55 20.62 -6.00 -20.63
N PRO A 56 21.37 -5.07 -21.27
CA PRO A 56 22.72 -5.34 -21.73
C PRO A 56 23.59 -5.67 -20.52
N ARG A 57 24.37 -6.75 -20.62
CA ARG A 57 25.29 -7.18 -19.56
C ARG A 57 26.36 -6.11 -19.38
N ASP A 58 26.41 -5.49 -18.21
CA ASP A 58 27.55 -4.68 -17.79
C ASP A 58 28.78 -5.61 -17.69
N PRO A 59 29.84 -5.38 -18.50
CA PRO A 59 31.01 -6.25 -18.55
C PRO A 59 31.93 -6.10 -17.33
N SER A 60 31.66 -5.15 -16.43
CA SER A 60 32.47 -4.97 -15.22
C SER A 60 32.23 -6.12 -14.22
N PRO A 61 33.23 -6.94 -13.88
CA PRO A 61 33.08 -7.98 -12.87
C PRO A 61 32.90 -7.32 -11.50
N VAL A 62 31.66 -7.22 -11.04
CA VAL A 62 31.38 -6.77 -9.68
C VAL A 62 31.83 -7.86 -8.72
N ALA A 63 32.90 -7.59 -7.97
CA ALA A 63 33.37 -8.50 -6.93
C ALA A 63 32.24 -8.83 -5.95
N TRP A 64 32.09 -10.10 -5.57
CA TRP A 64 31.08 -10.55 -4.62
C TRP A 64 31.08 -9.76 -3.30
N GLY A 65 32.25 -9.29 -2.86
CA GLY A 65 32.38 -8.41 -1.69
C GLY A 65 31.72 -7.04 -1.85
N ALA A 66 31.67 -6.47 -3.06
CA ALA A 66 30.95 -5.22 -3.34
C ALA A 66 29.43 -5.44 -3.33
N ARG A 67 28.93 -6.58 -3.84
CA ARG A 67 27.51 -6.95 -3.77
C ARG A 67 27.02 -7.06 -2.33
N ILE A 68 27.78 -7.75 -1.48
CA ILE A 68 27.47 -7.89 -0.04
C ILE A 68 27.54 -6.55 0.69
N ARG A 69 28.42 -5.64 0.26
CA ARG A 69 28.49 -4.29 0.83
C ARG A 69 27.28 -3.44 0.47
N SER A 70 26.75 -3.56 -0.75
CA SER A 70 25.52 -2.88 -1.16
C SER A 70 24.30 -3.34 -0.36
N LEU A 71 24.26 -4.62 0.04
CA LEU A 71 23.21 -5.15 0.94
C LEU A 71 23.18 -4.45 2.31
N ARG A 72 24.31 -3.89 2.77
CA ARG A 72 24.34 -3.15 4.04
C ARG A 72 23.47 -1.89 4.03
N ALA A 73 23.28 -1.26 2.87
CA ALA A 73 22.41 -0.10 2.72
C ALA A 73 20.93 -0.44 2.96
N LEU A 74 20.54 -1.71 2.81
CA LEU A 74 19.17 -2.18 3.04
C LEU A 74 18.88 -2.48 4.52
N ILE A 75 19.90 -2.57 5.37
CA ILE A 75 19.73 -2.95 6.79
C ILE A 75 18.84 -1.94 7.52
N LEU A 76 19.06 -0.63 7.32
CA LEU A 76 18.31 0.44 7.98
C LEU A 76 16.82 0.43 7.59
N PRO A 77 16.46 0.46 6.29
CA PRO A 77 15.06 0.34 5.87
C PRO A 77 14.41 -0.97 6.34
N PHE A 78 15.14 -2.09 6.31
CA PHE A 78 14.60 -3.38 6.72
C PHE A 78 14.30 -3.45 8.22
N LEU A 79 15.15 -2.86 9.07
CA LEU A 79 14.89 -2.74 10.50
C LEU A 79 13.64 -1.89 10.79
N ILE A 80 13.43 -0.81 10.03
CA ILE A 80 12.21 0.01 10.16
C ILE A 80 10.97 -0.82 9.80
N ILE A 81 11.01 -1.55 8.68
CA ILE A 81 9.89 -2.42 8.25
C ILE A 81 9.58 -3.48 9.31
N ILE A 82 10.60 -4.17 9.83
CA ILE A 82 10.42 -5.18 10.89
C ILE A 82 9.87 -4.54 12.17
N GLY A 83 10.35 -3.35 12.55
CA GLY A 83 9.85 -2.65 13.73
C GLY A 83 8.37 -2.27 13.59
N VAL A 84 7.97 -1.70 12.46
CA VAL A 84 6.59 -1.29 12.20
C VAL A 84 5.67 -2.50 12.07
N LEU A 85 5.97 -3.45 11.18
CA LEU A 85 5.12 -4.62 10.96
C LEU A 85 5.13 -5.56 12.17
N GLY A 86 6.29 -5.75 12.80
CA GLY A 86 6.44 -6.58 13.98
C GLY A 86 5.63 -6.05 15.16
N SER A 87 5.62 -4.73 15.39
CA SER A 87 4.82 -4.13 16.47
C SER A 87 3.30 -4.22 16.21
N ILE A 88 2.85 -4.09 14.97
CA ILE A 88 1.44 -4.26 14.57
C ILE A 88 1.02 -5.73 14.73
N TYR A 89 1.80 -6.67 14.20
CA TYR A 89 1.43 -8.09 14.20
C TYR A 89 1.54 -8.75 15.57
N ALA A 90 2.48 -8.30 16.40
CA ALA A 90 2.58 -8.75 17.78
C ALA A 90 1.48 -8.14 18.69
N GLY A 91 0.65 -7.22 18.16
CA GLY A 91 -0.38 -6.52 18.93
C GLY A 91 0.17 -5.60 20.01
N ILE A 92 1.46 -5.28 19.96
CA ILE A 92 2.14 -4.43 20.95
C ILE A 92 1.78 -2.96 20.71
N ALA A 93 1.61 -2.57 19.44
CA ALA A 93 1.33 -1.21 19.04
C ALA A 93 0.14 -1.13 18.09
N THR A 94 -0.69 -0.12 18.29
CA THR A 94 -1.69 0.30 17.30
C THR A 94 -1.01 0.83 16.04
N PRO A 95 -1.69 0.88 14.89
CA PRO A 95 -1.11 1.41 13.65
C PRO A 95 -0.56 2.84 13.79
N THR A 96 -1.19 3.66 14.63
CA THR A 96 -0.74 5.02 14.96
C THR A 96 0.56 5.02 15.77
N GLU A 97 0.69 4.11 16.74
CA GLU A 97 1.93 3.97 17.53
C GLU A 97 3.05 3.34 16.69
N ALA A 98 2.72 2.36 15.84
CA ALA A 98 3.67 1.77 14.90
C ALA A 98 4.20 2.80 13.88
N ALA A 99 3.35 3.74 13.44
CA ALA A 99 3.80 4.87 12.61
C ALA A 99 4.83 5.74 13.36
N ALA A 100 4.62 6.02 14.65
CA ALA A 100 5.59 6.76 15.46
C ALA A 100 6.94 6.02 15.58
N VAL A 101 6.92 4.68 15.75
CA VAL A 101 8.13 3.84 15.72
C VAL A 101 8.83 3.95 14.35
N GLY A 102 8.07 3.94 13.26
CA GLY A 102 8.59 4.12 11.91
C GLY A 102 9.27 5.48 11.69
N VAL A 103 8.63 6.56 12.16
CA VAL A 103 9.19 7.92 12.10
C VAL A 103 10.45 8.04 12.96
N ALA A 104 10.43 7.51 14.17
CA ALA A 104 11.61 7.48 15.04
C ALA A 104 12.77 6.74 14.37
N GLY A 105 12.51 5.57 13.78
CA GLY A 105 13.50 4.81 13.01
C GLY A 105 14.02 5.57 11.79
N ALA A 106 13.14 6.28 11.06
CA ALA A 106 13.54 7.10 9.92
C ALA A 106 14.39 8.31 10.33
N ILE A 107 14.10 8.95 11.46
CA ILE A 107 14.91 10.05 12.01
C ILE A 107 16.31 9.54 12.39
N VAL A 108 16.38 8.38 13.07
CA VAL A 108 17.67 7.73 13.40
C VAL A 108 18.44 7.40 12.12
N SER A 109 17.77 6.85 11.11
CA SER A 109 18.36 6.56 9.80
C SER A 109 18.93 7.83 9.14
N ALA A 110 18.18 8.93 9.14
CA ALA A 110 18.63 10.20 8.57
C ALA A 110 19.79 10.83 9.36
N ALA A 111 19.83 10.62 10.68
CA ALA A 111 20.92 11.07 11.54
C ALA A 111 22.22 10.29 11.27
N VAL A 112 22.14 8.96 11.15
CA VAL A 112 23.29 8.09 10.81
C VAL A 112 23.88 8.46 9.45
N GLU A 113 23.02 8.73 8.47
CA GLU A 113 23.42 9.18 7.12
C GLU A 113 23.88 10.65 7.08
N ARG A 114 23.86 11.37 8.22
CA ARG A 114 24.22 12.79 8.35
C ARG A 114 23.42 13.73 7.42
N ARG A 115 22.18 13.36 7.11
CA ARG A 115 21.27 14.15 6.26
C ARG A 115 20.17 14.86 7.05
N LEU A 116 20.13 14.67 8.36
CA LEU A 116 19.12 15.26 9.23
C LEU A 116 19.26 16.79 9.24
N SER A 117 18.24 17.47 8.74
CA SER A 117 18.14 18.94 8.78
C SER A 117 16.71 19.37 9.09
N LEU A 118 16.55 20.57 9.67
CA LEU A 118 15.23 21.16 9.91
C LEU A 118 14.44 21.38 8.62
N SER A 119 15.13 21.71 7.52
CA SER A 119 14.50 21.84 6.19
C SER A 119 13.96 20.49 5.69
N MET A 120 14.70 19.40 5.85
CA MET A 120 14.24 18.06 5.51
C MET A 120 13.01 17.65 6.34
N LEU A 121 13.04 17.89 7.65
CA LEU A 121 11.92 17.58 8.54
C LEU A 121 10.67 18.41 8.20
N SER A 122 10.83 19.71 7.99
CA SER A 122 9.73 20.60 7.60
C SER A 122 9.16 20.22 6.23
N GLY A 123 10.01 19.91 5.25
CA GLY A 123 9.59 19.44 3.93
C GLY A 123 8.77 18.16 4.01
N ALA A 124 9.29 17.13 4.69
CA ALA A 124 8.58 15.87 4.90
C ALA A 124 7.25 16.05 5.64
N GLY A 125 7.20 16.94 6.63
CA GLY A 125 5.98 17.29 7.37
C GLY A 125 4.93 17.96 6.47
N ILE A 126 5.34 18.92 5.64
CA ILE A 126 4.45 19.61 4.69
C ILE A 126 3.88 18.60 3.67
N ASP A 127 4.72 17.73 3.13
CA ASP A 127 4.27 16.70 2.18
C ASP A 127 3.29 15.71 2.83
N THR A 128 3.57 15.30 4.07
CA THR A 128 2.67 14.45 4.86
C THR A 128 1.32 15.14 5.11
N ILE A 129 1.33 16.44 5.47
CA ILE A 129 0.11 17.23 5.70
C ILE A 129 -0.71 17.36 4.42
N LYS A 130 -0.09 17.62 3.27
CA LYS A 130 -0.79 17.73 1.98
C LYS A 130 -1.53 16.44 1.63
N VAL A 131 -0.84 15.29 1.73
CA VAL A 131 -1.43 13.98 1.44
C VAL A 131 -2.56 13.68 2.44
N THR A 132 -2.33 13.91 3.74
CA THR A 132 -3.34 13.70 4.78
C THR A 132 -4.56 14.60 4.57
N ALA A 133 -4.37 15.88 4.24
CA ALA A 133 -5.46 16.82 3.99
C ALA A 133 -6.30 16.40 2.79
N MET A 134 -5.67 15.94 1.70
CA MET A 134 -6.37 15.42 0.52
C MET A 134 -7.23 14.20 0.87
N ILE A 135 -6.67 13.25 1.62
CA ILE A 135 -7.40 12.06 2.09
C ILE A 135 -8.59 12.44 2.97
N LEU A 136 -8.40 13.37 3.93
CA LEU A 136 -9.48 13.81 4.82
C LEU A 136 -10.60 14.50 4.06
N TRP A 137 -10.29 15.35 3.08
CA TRP A 137 -11.29 16.01 2.23
C TRP A 137 -12.12 15.01 1.42
N ILE A 138 -11.47 14.03 0.79
CA ILE A 138 -12.17 12.97 0.03
C ILE A 138 -13.04 12.14 0.98
N THR A 139 -12.48 11.74 2.13
CA THR A 139 -13.19 10.92 3.12
C THR A 139 -14.42 11.65 3.68
N MET A 140 -14.31 12.96 3.92
CA MET A 140 -15.43 13.76 4.40
C MET A 140 -16.60 13.77 3.41
N GLY A 141 -16.31 14.00 2.11
CA GLY A 141 -17.33 13.95 1.05
C GLY A 141 -17.95 12.57 0.90
N ALA A 142 -17.11 11.52 0.88
CA ALA A 142 -17.57 10.13 0.79
C ALA A 142 -18.47 9.75 1.98
N LYS A 143 -18.09 10.10 3.21
CA LYS A 143 -18.89 9.82 4.41
C LYS A 143 -20.21 10.56 4.42
N ALA A 144 -20.24 11.82 3.96
CA ALA A 144 -21.49 12.58 3.83
C ALA A 144 -22.44 11.92 2.81
N PHE A 145 -21.93 11.52 1.65
CA PHE A 145 -22.71 10.80 0.64
C PHE A 145 -23.24 9.46 1.18
N VAL A 146 -22.38 8.63 1.77
CA VAL A 146 -22.76 7.33 2.35
C VAL A 146 -23.81 7.50 3.45
N ALA A 147 -23.70 8.53 4.29
CA ALA A 147 -24.67 8.80 5.34
C ALA A 147 -26.06 9.14 4.76
N ILE A 148 -26.13 9.99 3.73
CA ILE A 148 -27.39 10.36 3.08
C ILE A 148 -27.96 9.17 2.29
N PHE A 149 -27.13 8.47 1.52
CA PHE A 149 -27.54 7.32 0.73
C PHE A 149 -28.11 6.19 1.59
N THR A 150 -27.42 5.85 2.69
CA THR A 150 -27.92 4.85 3.65
C THR A 150 -29.13 5.39 4.41
N GLY A 151 -29.13 6.66 4.82
CA GLY A 151 -30.25 7.28 5.54
C GLY A 151 -31.55 7.40 4.72
N THR A 152 -31.44 7.40 3.39
CA THR A 152 -32.59 7.40 2.46
C THR A 152 -33.04 5.99 2.06
N GLY A 153 -32.42 4.94 2.60
CA GLY A 153 -32.75 3.53 2.28
C GLY A 153 -32.12 3.03 0.98
N GLY A 154 -31.18 3.76 0.38
CA GLY A 154 -30.52 3.34 -0.86
C GLY A 154 -29.73 2.04 -0.72
N ALA A 155 -29.14 1.80 0.45
CA ALA A 155 -28.43 0.55 0.76
C ALA A 155 -29.40 -0.65 0.78
N ASP A 156 -30.56 -0.49 1.41
CA ASP A 156 -31.58 -1.54 1.51
C ASP A 156 -32.19 -1.83 0.14
N PHE A 157 -32.47 -0.80 -0.66
CA PHE A 157 -32.94 -0.95 -2.04
C PHE A 157 -31.98 -1.77 -2.91
N LEU A 158 -30.66 -1.51 -2.82
CA LEU A 158 -29.67 -2.29 -3.56
C LEU A 158 -29.61 -3.75 -3.09
N LEU A 159 -29.73 -3.99 -1.77
CA LEU A 159 -29.73 -5.34 -1.22
C LEU A 159 -30.96 -6.14 -1.68
N GLU A 160 -32.14 -5.51 -1.71
CA GLU A 160 -33.36 -6.12 -2.24
C GLU A 160 -33.25 -6.40 -3.73
N PHE A 161 -32.78 -5.43 -4.52
CA PHE A 161 -32.56 -5.62 -5.95
C PHE A 161 -31.65 -6.82 -6.26
N ILE A 162 -30.55 -6.99 -5.51
CA ILE A 162 -29.64 -8.13 -5.68
C ILE A 162 -30.31 -9.45 -5.26
N ARG A 163 -31.14 -9.44 -4.20
CA ARG A 163 -31.87 -10.64 -3.75
C ARG A 163 -32.93 -11.07 -4.77
N ASP A 164 -33.62 -10.13 -5.39
CA ASP A 164 -34.66 -10.40 -6.38
C ASP A 164 -34.10 -10.96 -7.71
N LEU A 165 -32.84 -10.68 -8.00
CA LEU A 165 -32.13 -11.18 -9.18
C LEU A 165 -31.91 -12.72 -9.16
N ASP A 166 -32.19 -13.41 -8.03
CA ASP A 166 -31.93 -14.85 -7.78
C ASP A 166 -30.60 -15.35 -8.37
N ALA A 167 -29.62 -14.46 -8.38
CA ALA A 167 -28.37 -14.67 -9.09
C ALA A 167 -27.43 -15.51 -8.23
N ASN A 168 -26.69 -16.42 -8.87
CA ASN A 168 -25.67 -17.20 -8.19
C ASN A 168 -24.67 -16.26 -7.49
N ARG A 169 -24.38 -16.51 -6.21
CA ARG A 169 -23.43 -15.74 -5.38
C ARG A 169 -22.10 -15.43 -6.09
N TRP A 170 -21.62 -16.36 -6.91
CA TRP A 170 -20.37 -16.20 -7.66
C TRP A 170 -20.50 -15.17 -8.80
N LEU A 171 -21.67 -15.06 -9.42
CA LEU A 171 -21.94 -14.09 -10.47
C LEU A 171 -22.02 -12.67 -9.88
N VAL A 172 -22.68 -12.52 -8.73
CA VAL A 172 -22.74 -11.24 -8.01
C VAL A 172 -21.33 -10.77 -7.60
N LEU A 173 -20.54 -11.68 -7.01
CA LEU A 173 -19.15 -11.37 -6.67
C LEU A 173 -18.30 -11.01 -7.90
N ALA A 174 -18.44 -11.74 -9.01
CA ALA A 174 -17.73 -11.44 -10.25
C ALA A 174 -18.14 -10.07 -10.83
N ALA A 175 -19.43 -9.72 -10.76
CA ALA A 175 -19.91 -8.41 -11.19
C ALA A 175 -19.34 -7.28 -10.31
N MET A 176 -19.35 -7.45 -8.97
CA MET A 176 -18.75 -6.48 -8.05
C MET A 176 -17.25 -6.29 -8.33
N MET A 177 -16.50 -7.39 -8.50
CA MET A 177 -15.08 -7.32 -8.87
C MET A 177 -14.88 -6.65 -10.23
N GLY A 178 -15.74 -6.93 -11.21
CA GLY A 178 -15.67 -6.32 -12.53
C GLY A 178 -15.88 -4.80 -12.50
N VAL A 179 -16.87 -4.33 -11.73
CA VAL A 179 -17.11 -2.90 -11.51
C VAL A 179 -15.90 -2.25 -10.82
N LEU A 180 -15.33 -2.89 -9.79
CA LEU A 180 -14.14 -2.38 -9.09
C LEU A 180 -12.91 -2.30 -10.00
N VAL A 181 -12.67 -3.31 -10.85
CA VAL A 181 -11.57 -3.30 -11.81
C VAL A 181 -11.78 -2.19 -12.85
N PHE A 182 -13.00 -2.04 -13.36
CA PHE A 182 -13.32 -1.00 -14.32
C PHE A 182 -13.16 0.41 -13.73
N LEU A 183 -13.70 0.66 -12.52
CA LEU A 183 -13.49 1.94 -11.84
C LEU A 183 -12.01 2.18 -11.55
N GLY A 184 -11.26 1.16 -11.13
CA GLY A 184 -9.83 1.26 -10.85
C GLY A 184 -8.95 1.55 -12.08
N LEU A 185 -9.50 1.44 -13.30
CA LEU A 185 -8.84 1.90 -14.52
C LEU A 185 -8.91 3.42 -14.71
N PHE A 186 -9.93 4.08 -14.13
CA PHE A 186 -10.18 5.52 -14.31
C PHE A 186 -9.92 6.34 -13.05
N LEU A 187 -10.13 5.75 -11.87
CA LEU A 187 -9.94 6.39 -10.58
C LEU A 187 -8.53 6.11 -10.06
N ASP A 188 -7.90 7.14 -9.51
CA ASP A 188 -6.58 7.04 -8.90
C ASP A 188 -6.66 6.27 -7.57
N GLU A 189 -5.54 5.76 -7.07
CA GLU A 189 -5.45 4.89 -5.88
C GLU A 189 -6.10 5.48 -4.62
N ILE A 190 -6.21 6.81 -4.55
CA ILE A 190 -6.78 7.56 -3.42
C ILE A 190 -8.27 7.90 -3.67
N GLY A 191 -8.74 7.82 -4.91
CA GLY A 191 -10.11 8.12 -5.33
C GLY A 191 -11.04 6.91 -5.42
N ILE A 192 -10.55 5.69 -5.16
CA ILE A 192 -11.31 4.43 -5.12
C ILE A 192 -11.77 4.13 -3.69
#